data_AF-A0A395L115-F1
#
_entry.id   AF-A0A395L115-F1
#
_cell.length_a   1.000
_cell.length_b   1.000
_cell.length_c   1.000
_cell.angle_alpha   90.00
_cell.angle_beta   90.00
_cell.angle_gamma   90.00
#
_symmetry.space_group_name_H-M   'P 1'
#
loop_
_entity.id
_entity.type
_entity.pdbx_description
1 polymer ?
#
loop_
_entity_poly.entity_id
_entity_poly.type
_entity_poly.pdbx_seq_one_letter_code
_entity_poly.pdbx_strand_id
1 'polypeptide(L)'
;MKRSTHPFGKVLRNAIMAAGLVAAASTAAAEDLLVRDYSTNPAEVNALMAPIQPFLGGESGSTTSIIQLGQSNNANAGIEGTGSLALIQQAGTNNRAVQAIEGNSSALLLVQGGTNNSVVQASRGDNNFQLVGVSGENNQIAYIQDGNSLAGVLDVRDSKNSTVLAIQTAQSGRYMMPTGLRGLENKTVVVVPGRMYVLPKR
;
A
#
# COMPACT_ATOMS: atom_id res chain seq x y z
N MET A 1 49.76 30.28 -57.86
CA MET A 1 48.34 30.70 -57.98
C MET A 1 47.53 29.53 -58.54
N LYS A 2 46.46 29.09 -57.84
CA LYS A 2 45.36 28.19 -58.30
C LYS A 2 45.79 26.74 -58.70
N ARG A 3 45.07 25.63 -58.49
CA ARG A 3 43.80 25.25 -57.82
C ARG A 3 43.71 23.70 -57.91
N SER A 4 43.00 23.05 -56.97
CA SER A 4 42.26 21.77 -57.12
C SER A 4 43.09 20.47 -57.23
N THR A 5 42.80 19.31 -56.62
CA THR A 5 41.53 18.60 -56.29
C THR A 5 41.75 17.58 -55.14
N HIS A 6 40.75 17.38 -54.27
CA HIS A 6 40.63 16.24 -53.32
C HIS A 6 40.24 14.94 -54.07
N PRO A 7 40.40 13.72 -53.48
CA PRO A 7 39.36 13.18 -52.57
C PRO A 7 39.91 12.24 -51.47
N PHE A 8 39.69 12.56 -50.19
CA PHE A 8 39.62 11.53 -49.14
C PHE A 8 38.22 11.56 -48.55
N GLY A 9 37.52 10.45 -48.74
CA GLY A 9 36.10 10.30 -48.53
C GLY A 9 35.72 10.00 -47.08
N LYS A 10 34.45 10.33 -46.82
CA LYS A 10 33.56 9.86 -45.75
C LYS A 10 33.78 10.48 -44.37
N VAL A 11 33.29 11.72 -44.29
CA VAL A 11 32.77 12.38 -43.11
C VAL A 11 31.67 11.53 -42.47
N LEU A 12 31.84 11.30 -41.17
CA LEU A 12 30.89 10.70 -40.24
C LEU A 12 29.62 11.55 -40.18
N ARG A 13 28.59 11.12 -40.91
CA ARG A 13 27.20 11.55 -40.69
C ARG A 13 26.61 10.66 -39.60
N ASN A 14 26.22 11.26 -38.48
CA ASN A 14 24.91 11.06 -37.87
C ASN A 14 24.81 11.96 -36.64
N ALA A 15 24.11 13.07 -36.84
CA ALA A 15 23.62 13.92 -35.78
C ALA A 15 22.11 13.71 -35.66
N ILE A 16 21.61 13.88 -34.44
CA ILE A 16 20.27 14.35 -34.06
C ILE A 16 19.24 13.25 -33.67
N MET A 17 18.73 13.45 -32.44
CA MET A 17 17.48 12.98 -31.81
C MET A 17 17.55 11.79 -30.87
N ALA A 18 17.91 12.07 -29.61
CA ALA A 18 17.17 11.48 -28.49
C ALA A 18 16.28 12.58 -27.91
N ALA A 19 15.13 12.78 -28.57
CA ALA A 19 14.02 13.56 -28.05
C ALA A 19 13.57 12.95 -26.72
N GLY A 20 13.23 13.82 -25.78
CA GLY A 20 12.95 13.46 -24.40
C GLY A 20 11.90 12.36 -24.23
N LEU A 21 12.29 11.34 -23.47
CA LEU A 21 11.36 10.55 -22.69
C LEU A 21 11.42 11.11 -21.27
N VAL A 22 10.75 12.24 -21.05
CA VAL A 22 10.22 12.53 -19.72
C VAL A 22 9.12 11.52 -19.51
N ALA A 23 9.46 10.38 -18.93
CA ALA A 23 8.47 9.43 -18.47
C ALA A 23 7.63 10.16 -17.43
N ALA A 24 6.40 10.54 -17.83
CA ALA A 24 5.39 10.97 -16.90
C ALA A 24 5.19 9.80 -15.93
N ALA A 25 5.73 9.94 -14.71
CA ALA A 25 5.42 9.04 -13.63
C ALA A 25 3.92 9.17 -13.37
N SER A 26 3.13 8.23 -13.88
CA SER A 26 1.73 8.13 -13.54
C SER A 26 1.64 7.90 -12.04
N THR A 27 1.12 8.89 -11.33
CA THR A 27 0.80 8.78 -9.90
C THR A 27 -0.37 7.80 -9.78
N ALA A 28 -0.06 6.52 -9.69
CA ALA A 28 -1.04 5.48 -9.46
C ALA A 28 -1.73 5.72 -8.11
N ALA A 29 -3.04 5.97 -8.16
CA ALA A 29 -3.89 6.01 -6.97
C ALA A 29 -4.00 4.60 -6.37
N ALA A 30 -4.38 4.47 -5.09
CA ALA A 30 -4.66 3.17 -4.47
C ALA A 30 -5.73 2.35 -5.24
N GLU A 31 -6.54 3.03 -6.06
CA GLU A 31 -7.51 2.45 -6.99
C GLU A 31 -6.90 1.71 -8.17
N ASP A 32 -5.69 2.07 -8.60
CA ASP A 32 -4.98 1.39 -9.68
C ASP A 32 -4.40 0.04 -9.21
N LEU A 33 -4.27 -0.14 -7.89
CA LEU A 33 -3.97 -1.42 -7.23
C LEU A 33 -5.19 -2.32 -7.09
N LEU A 34 -6.39 -1.77 -7.17
CA LEU A 34 -7.65 -2.52 -7.22
C LEU A 34 -7.93 -2.84 -8.69
N VAL A 35 -7.23 -3.85 -9.21
CA VAL A 35 -7.36 -4.48 -10.55
C VAL A 35 -8.46 -3.84 -11.41
N ARG A 36 -8.09 -2.85 -12.23
CA ARG A 36 -9.01 -2.16 -13.13
C ARG A 36 -9.34 -2.99 -14.37
N ASP A 37 -8.44 -3.91 -14.73
CA ASP A 37 -8.59 -4.89 -15.81
C ASP A 37 -8.35 -6.29 -15.25
N TYR A 38 -9.40 -7.13 -15.19
CA TYR A 38 -9.24 -8.54 -14.84
C TYR A 38 -8.42 -9.25 -15.92
N SER A 39 -7.15 -9.57 -15.63
CA SER A 39 -6.40 -10.52 -16.45
C SER A 39 -7.00 -11.91 -16.27
N THR A 40 -7.43 -12.55 -17.35
CA THR A 40 -7.89 -13.94 -17.34
C THR A 40 -6.74 -14.94 -17.55
N ASN A 41 -5.50 -14.45 -17.65
CA ASN A 41 -4.33 -15.30 -17.82
C ASN A 41 -4.08 -16.08 -16.51
N PRO A 42 -4.26 -17.42 -16.50
CA PRO A 42 -4.17 -18.21 -15.28
C PRO A 42 -2.82 -18.12 -14.58
N ALA A 43 -1.74 -17.85 -15.32
CA ALA A 43 -0.39 -17.72 -14.75
C ALA A 43 -0.21 -16.41 -13.98
N GLU A 44 -0.72 -15.30 -14.51
CA GLU A 44 -0.69 -13.99 -13.84
C GLU A 44 -1.63 -13.97 -12.65
N VAL A 45 -2.83 -14.53 -12.81
CA VAL A 45 -3.77 -14.71 -11.69
C VAL A 45 -3.15 -15.59 -10.62
N ASN A 46 -2.52 -16.72 -10.96
CA ASN A 46 -1.86 -17.56 -9.96
C ASN A 46 -0.69 -16.84 -9.26
N ALA A 47 0.07 -16.00 -9.96
CA ALA A 47 1.12 -15.19 -9.34
C ALA A 47 0.56 -14.15 -8.36
N LEU A 48 -0.57 -13.52 -8.70
CA LEU A 48 -1.29 -12.58 -7.83
C LEU A 48 -1.98 -13.28 -6.64
N MET A 49 -2.39 -14.54 -6.83
CA MET A 49 -3.05 -15.36 -5.81
C MET A 49 -2.06 -16.12 -4.93
N ALA A 50 -0.79 -16.26 -5.34
CA ALA A 50 0.26 -16.97 -4.60
C ALA A 50 0.35 -16.57 -3.11
N PRO A 51 0.25 -15.28 -2.74
CA PRO A 51 0.25 -14.85 -1.34
C PRO A 51 -0.91 -15.36 -0.48
N ILE A 52 -2.03 -15.73 -1.09
CA ILE A 52 -3.23 -16.19 -0.38
C ILE A 52 -3.51 -17.68 -0.59
N GLN A 53 -2.72 -18.38 -1.39
CA GLN A 53 -2.89 -19.82 -1.60
C GLN A 53 -2.79 -20.66 -0.31
N PRO A 54 -1.92 -20.35 0.67
CA PRO A 54 -1.88 -21.08 1.94
C PRO A 54 -3.20 -20.98 2.73
N PHE A 55 -3.98 -19.92 2.53
CA PHE A 55 -5.31 -19.74 3.13
C PHE A 55 -6.39 -20.55 2.44
N LEU A 56 -6.26 -20.81 1.13
CA LEU A 56 -7.18 -21.63 0.37
C LEU A 56 -6.93 -23.13 0.58
N GLY A 57 -5.71 -23.51 0.97
CA GLY A 57 -5.28 -24.89 1.18
C GLY A 57 -5.45 -25.43 2.61
N GLY A 58 -5.79 -24.59 3.59
CA GLY A 58 -5.97 -25.01 4.98
C GLY A 58 -4.68 -25.40 5.71
N GLU A 59 -3.53 -24.87 5.29
CA GLU A 59 -2.26 -25.17 5.94
C GLU A 59 -2.07 -24.36 7.24
N SER A 60 -1.41 -24.97 8.23
CA SER A 60 -1.07 -24.35 9.53
C SER A 60 0.00 -23.24 9.41
N GLY A 61 0.46 -22.92 8.21
CA GLY A 61 1.51 -21.93 7.95
C GLY A 61 0.99 -20.49 8.00
N SER A 62 1.88 -19.57 8.34
CA SER A 62 1.65 -18.14 8.22
C SER A 62 2.29 -17.61 6.94
N THR A 63 1.65 -16.66 6.26
CA THR A 63 2.14 -16.10 5.00
C THR A 63 2.36 -14.60 5.14
N THR A 64 3.56 -14.15 4.78
CA THR A 64 3.87 -12.74 4.59
C THR A 64 4.08 -12.45 3.11
N SER A 65 3.56 -11.34 2.61
CA SER A 65 3.76 -10.91 1.23
C SER A 65 3.82 -9.40 1.11
N ILE A 66 4.73 -8.94 0.26
CA ILE A 66 4.99 -7.53 0.04
C ILE A 66 5.07 -7.30 -1.48
N ILE A 67 4.21 -6.41 -1.98
CA ILE A 67 4.19 -5.97 -3.38
C ILE A 67 4.44 -4.47 -3.39
N GLN A 68 5.44 -4.03 -4.16
CA GLN A 68 5.86 -2.63 -4.24
C GLN A 68 6.01 -2.19 -5.69
N LEU A 69 5.31 -1.11 -6.06
CA LEU A 69 5.37 -0.47 -7.37
C LEU A 69 5.83 0.99 -7.19
N GLY A 70 6.74 1.48 -8.03
CA GLY A 70 7.27 2.85 -7.93
C GLY A 70 8.64 2.93 -7.25
N GLN A 71 8.94 4.04 -6.58
CA GLN A 71 10.31 4.39 -6.16
C GLN A 71 10.44 4.59 -4.65
N SER A 72 11.55 4.11 -4.07
CA SER A 72 11.92 4.39 -2.68
C SER A 72 10.88 3.99 -1.62
N ASN A 73 10.08 2.97 -1.91
CA ASN A 73 9.10 2.42 -0.97
C ASN A 73 9.78 1.46 0.01
N ASN A 74 9.32 1.44 1.26
CA ASN A 74 9.84 0.56 2.32
C ASN A 74 8.68 -0.21 2.99
N ALA A 75 8.85 -1.52 3.20
CA ALA A 75 7.87 -2.34 3.90
C ALA A 75 8.52 -3.36 4.82
N ASN A 76 7.85 -3.65 5.93
CA ASN A 76 8.16 -4.77 6.82
C ASN A 76 6.85 -5.42 7.27
N ALA A 77 6.79 -6.76 7.20
CA ALA A 77 5.67 -7.56 7.66
C ALA A 77 6.19 -8.68 8.57
N GLY A 78 5.61 -8.81 9.76
CA GLY A 78 5.96 -9.84 10.74
C GLY A 78 4.73 -10.56 11.27
N ILE A 79 4.87 -11.87 11.50
CA ILE A 79 3.86 -12.70 12.12
C ILE A 79 4.51 -13.49 13.25
N GLU A 80 3.96 -13.34 14.45
CA GLU A 80 4.22 -14.17 15.61
C GLU A 80 2.94 -15.00 15.90
N GLY A 81 2.92 -16.23 15.39
CA GLY A 81 1.75 -17.11 15.43
C GLY A 81 1.59 -17.94 14.16
N THR A 82 0.47 -18.65 14.04
CA THR A 82 0.21 -19.63 12.97
C THR A 82 -1.10 -19.37 12.23
N GLY A 83 -1.19 -19.80 10.98
CA GLY A 83 -2.40 -19.63 10.16
C GLY A 83 -2.75 -18.17 9.86
N SER A 84 -1.78 -17.25 9.89
CA SER A 84 -2.02 -15.81 9.74
C SER A 84 -1.48 -15.25 8.40
N LEU A 85 -2.17 -14.26 7.84
CA LEU A 85 -1.84 -13.59 6.57
C LEU A 85 -1.43 -12.15 6.84
N ALA A 86 -0.25 -11.77 6.38
CA ALA A 86 0.21 -10.39 6.37
C ALA A 86 0.54 -9.99 4.92
N LEU A 87 -0.32 -9.20 4.30
CA LEU A 87 -0.12 -8.69 2.94
C LEU A 87 0.01 -7.16 2.95
N ILE A 88 1.10 -6.67 2.37
CA ILE A 88 1.35 -5.26 2.09
C ILE A 88 1.40 -5.07 0.57
N GLN A 89 0.61 -4.12 0.07
CA GLN A 89 0.67 -3.65 -1.30
C GLN A 89 0.84 -2.13 -1.31
N GLN A 90 1.82 -1.63 -2.06
CA GLN A 90 2.06 -0.19 -2.16
C GLN A 90 2.48 0.24 -3.56
N ALA A 91 1.94 1.38 -4.01
CA ALA A 91 2.34 2.09 -5.21
C ALA A 91 2.70 3.55 -4.93
N GLY A 92 3.62 4.08 -5.73
CA GLY A 92 4.01 5.49 -5.71
C GLY A 92 5.42 5.69 -5.17
N THR A 93 5.65 6.80 -4.46
CA THR A 93 7.01 7.22 -4.10
C THR A 93 7.16 7.47 -2.61
N ASN A 94 8.26 6.98 -2.02
CA ASN A 94 8.62 7.22 -0.62
C ASN A 94 7.56 6.77 0.41
N ASN A 95 6.82 5.71 0.12
CA ASN A 95 5.86 5.16 1.07
C ASN A 95 6.56 4.22 2.07
N ARG A 96 6.03 4.17 3.29
CA ARG A 96 6.50 3.30 4.38
C ARG A 96 5.34 2.52 4.97
N ALA A 97 5.47 1.20 5.03
CA ALA A 97 4.50 0.30 5.62
C ALA A 97 5.14 -0.61 6.67
N VAL A 98 4.48 -0.77 7.82
CA VAL A 98 4.83 -1.78 8.83
C VAL A 98 3.58 -2.53 9.21
N GLN A 99 3.64 -3.86 9.17
CA GLN A 99 2.54 -4.75 9.52
C GLN A 99 3.01 -5.79 10.52
N ALA A 100 2.25 -6.01 11.60
CA ALA A 100 2.56 -7.00 12.62
C ALA A 100 1.30 -7.76 13.07
N ILE A 101 1.41 -9.09 13.14
CA ILE A 101 0.41 -9.97 13.72
C ILE A 101 1.03 -10.68 14.91
N GLU A 102 0.38 -10.61 16.06
CA GLU A 102 0.67 -11.40 17.24
C GLU A 102 -0.59 -12.24 17.56
N GLY A 103 -0.56 -13.54 17.29
CA GLY A 103 -1.71 -14.44 17.39
C GLY A 103 -1.95 -15.28 16.14
N ASN A 104 -3.02 -16.06 16.16
CA ASN A 104 -3.29 -17.09 15.16
C ASN A 104 -4.53 -16.78 14.31
N SER A 105 -4.57 -17.36 13.11
CA SER A 105 -5.75 -17.31 12.23
C SER A 105 -6.21 -15.89 11.88
N SER A 106 -5.27 -14.93 11.83
CA SER A 106 -5.57 -13.51 11.60
C SER A 106 -5.12 -13.07 10.20
N ALA A 107 -5.84 -12.16 9.57
CA ALA A 107 -5.52 -11.65 8.24
C ALA A 107 -5.47 -10.12 8.23
N LEU A 108 -4.30 -9.59 7.89
CA LEU A 108 -4.01 -8.16 7.77
C LEU A 108 -3.67 -7.84 6.32
N LEU A 109 -4.39 -6.88 5.77
CA LEU A 109 -4.16 -6.33 4.43
C LEU A 109 -3.89 -4.82 4.51
N LEU A 110 -2.79 -4.38 3.92
CA LEU A 110 -2.38 -2.97 3.85
C LEU A 110 -2.25 -2.55 2.40
N VAL A 111 -2.94 -1.49 1.99
CA VAL A 111 -2.88 -0.89 0.65
C VAL A 111 -2.47 0.58 0.76
N GLN A 112 -1.47 1.00 -0.03
CA GLN A 112 -1.00 2.39 -0.09
C GLN A 112 -0.82 2.86 -1.54
N GLY A 113 -1.32 4.04 -1.87
CA GLY A 113 -1.02 4.77 -3.10
C GLY A 113 -0.55 6.20 -2.80
N GLY A 114 0.07 6.86 -3.77
CA GLY A 114 0.51 8.26 -3.63
C GLY A 114 1.94 8.42 -3.10
N THR A 115 2.22 9.53 -2.41
CA THR A 115 3.60 9.95 -2.06
C THR A 115 3.77 10.22 -0.56
N ASN A 116 4.90 9.79 0.01
CA ASN A 116 5.29 10.05 1.40
C ASN A 116 4.26 9.60 2.46
N ASN A 117 3.55 8.50 2.22
CA ASN A 117 2.61 7.98 3.21
C ASN A 117 3.32 7.00 4.16
N SER A 118 2.97 7.03 5.44
CA SER A 118 3.45 6.09 6.46
C SER A 118 2.28 5.38 7.13
N VAL A 119 2.26 4.05 7.07
CA VAL A 119 1.22 3.22 7.68
C VAL A 119 1.84 2.21 8.64
N VAL A 120 1.26 2.13 9.84
CA VAL A 120 1.48 1.04 10.80
C VAL A 120 0.16 0.31 11.01
N GLN A 121 0.19 -1.00 10.81
CA GLN A 121 -0.94 -1.89 11.03
C GLN A 121 -0.52 -2.97 12.01
N ALA A 122 -1.24 -3.13 13.11
CA ALA A 122 -0.94 -4.13 14.12
C ALA A 122 -2.20 -4.82 14.61
N SER A 123 -2.11 -6.12 14.83
CA SER A 123 -3.17 -6.92 15.43
C SER A 123 -2.61 -7.85 16.47
N ARG A 124 -3.22 -7.85 17.66
CA ARG A 124 -2.95 -8.79 18.74
C ARG A 124 -4.21 -9.58 19.07
N GLY A 125 -4.06 -10.90 19.14
CA GLY A 125 -5.13 -11.86 19.38
C GLY A 125 -5.45 -12.73 18.17
N ASP A 126 -6.43 -13.61 18.35
CA ASP A 126 -6.75 -14.65 17.39
C ASP A 126 -7.99 -14.29 16.54
N ASN A 127 -8.00 -14.79 15.30
CA ASN A 127 -9.14 -14.67 14.38
C ASN A 127 -9.49 -13.22 14.02
N ASN A 128 -8.50 -12.34 13.94
CA ASN A 128 -8.71 -10.95 13.59
C ASN A 128 -8.64 -10.74 12.08
N PHE A 129 -9.48 -9.86 11.57
CA PHE A 129 -9.43 -9.36 10.20
C PHE A 129 -9.24 -7.85 10.22
N GLN A 130 -8.25 -7.38 9.47
CA GLN A 130 -7.95 -5.97 9.35
C GLN A 130 -7.56 -5.60 7.93
N LEU A 131 -8.19 -4.57 7.39
CA LEU A 131 -7.81 -3.96 6.13
C LEU A 131 -7.48 -2.48 6.36
N VAL A 132 -6.36 -1.96 5.84
CA VAL A 132 -6.07 -0.52 5.79
C VAL A 132 -5.80 -0.10 4.35
N GLY A 133 -6.50 0.89 3.81
CA GLY A 133 -6.26 1.51 2.51
C GLY A 133 -5.96 3.01 2.65
N VAL A 134 -4.98 3.54 1.92
CA VAL A 134 -4.57 4.96 1.99
C VAL A 134 -4.23 5.50 0.59
N SER A 135 -4.68 6.70 0.22
CA SER A 135 -4.22 7.43 -0.97
C SER A 135 -4.07 8.94 -0.72
N GLY A 136 -3.28 9.61 -1.56
CA GLY A 136 -2.90 11.02 -1.40
C GLY A 136 -1.46 11.18 -0.89
N GLU A 137 -1.15 12.32 -0.27
CA GLU A 137 0.22 12.72 0.10
C GLU A 137 0.39 12.95 1.61
N ASN A 138 1.56 12.57 2.13
CA ASN A 138 2.02 12.92 3.48
C ASN A 138 1.08 12.44 4.61
N ASN A 139 0.49 11.26 4.47
CA ASN A 139 -0.42 10.70 5.47
C ASN A 139 0.28 9.80 6.47
N GLN A 140 -0.13 9.87 7.73
CA GLN A 140 0.37 9.05 8.83
C GLN A 140 -0.77 8.27 9.45
N ILE A 141 -0.83 6.95 9.23
CA ILE A 141 -1.94 6.11 9.67
C ILE A 141 -1.40 5.05 10.62
N ALA A 142 -2.06 4.89 11.76
CA ALA A 142 -1.85 3.78 12.68
C ALA A 142 -3.20 3.11 12.94
N TYR A 143 -3.33 1.82 12.64
CA TYR A 143 -4.51 1.04 13.00
C TYR A 143 -4.09 -0.19 13.81
N ILE A 144 -4.51 -0.20 15.08
CA ILE A 144 -4.25 -1.25 16.06
C ILE A 144 -5.55 -2.00 16.38
N GLN A 145 -5.51 -3.33 16.32
CA GLN A 145 -6.52 -4.21 16.89
C GLN A 145 -5.95 -4.97 18.09
N ASP A 146 -6.70 -5.06 19.18
CA ASP A 146 -6.32 -5.78 20.39
C ASP A 146 -7.50 -6.56 20.97
N GLY A 147 -7.49 -7.87 20.79
CA GLY A 147 -8.57 -8.78 21.17
C GLY A 147 -8.77 -9.88 20.13
N ASN A 148 -9.80 -10.69 20.32
CA ASN A 148 -10.07 -11.84 19.44
C ASN A 148 -11.32 -11.59 18.59
N SER A 149 -11.35 -12.18 17.40
CA SER A 149 -12.51 -12.13 16.49
C SER A 149 -12.95 -10.71 16.12
N LEU A 150 -11.99 -9.79 16.05
CA LEU A 150 -12.23 -8.40 15.63
C LEU A 150 -12.15 -8.31 14.12
N ALA A 151 -13.10 -7.58 13.53
CA ALA A 151 -13.09 -7.27 12.11
C ALA A 151 -13.11 -5.75 11.93
N GLY A 152 -12.24 -5.23 11.08
CA GLY A 152 -12.35 -3.83 10.69
C GLY A 152 -11.58 -3.49 9.43
N VAL A 153 -11.98 -2.35 8.86
CA VAL A 153 -11.53 -1.85 7.57
C VAL A 153 -11.31 -0.36 7.77
N LEU A 154 -10.16 0.19 7.36
CA LEU A 154 -9.89 1.63 7.41
C LEU A 154 -9.37 2.09 6.05
N ASP A 155 -10.17 2.84 5.30
CA ASP A 155 -9.83 3.34 3.96
C ASP A 155 -9.82 4.89 3.95
N VAL A 156 -8.68 5.51 3.60
CA VAL A 156 -8.45 6.96 3.65
C VAL A 156 -8.02 7.45 2.26
N ARG A 157 -8.89 8.15 1.53
CA ARG A 157 -8.66 8.47 0.11
C ARG A 157 -8.55 9.99 -0.13
N ASP A 158 -7.62 10.38 -1.00
CA ASP A 158 -7.18 11.74 -1.38
C ASP A 158 -6.74 12.63 -0.22
N SER A 159 -6.12 12.03 0.78
CA SER A 159 -5.72 12.74 1.98
C SER A 159 -4.41 13.52 1.77
N LYS A 160 -4.39 14.80 2.18
CA LYS A 160 -3.20 15.66 2.18
C LYS A 160 -2.84 16.05 3.61
N ASN A 161 -1.68 15.57 4.06
CA ASN A 161 -1.11 15.89 5.37
C ASN A 161 -2.03 15.51 6.55
N SER A 162 -2.55 14.29 6.58
CA SER A 162 -3.42 13.83 7.68
C SER A 162 -2.74 12.85 8.60
N THR A 163 -3.20 12.78 9.84
CA THR A 163 -2.80 11.76 10.80
C THR A 163 -4.03 11.02 11.28
N VAL A 164 -4.08 9.69 11.16
CA VAL A 164 -5.19 8.87 11.65
C VAL A 164 -4.67 7.84 12.62
N LEU A 165 -5.25 7.79 13.81
CA LEU A 165 -5.05 6.73 14.78
C LEU A 165 -6.38 6.00 14.99
N ALA A 166 -6.43 4.72 14.68
CA ALA A 166 -7.58 3.87 14.93
C ALA A 166 -7.19 2.76 15.90
N ILE A 167 -7.99 2.59 16.96
CA ILE A 167 -7.79 1.55 17.96
C ILE A 167 -9.09 0.77 18.12
N GLN A 168 -9.07 -0.51 17.77
CA GLN A 168 -10.17 -1.43 18.02
C GLN A 168 -9.77 -2.38 19.13
N THR A 169 -10.55 -2.43 20.19
CA THR A 169 -10.39 -3.43 21.26
C THR A 169 -11.59 -4.36 21.31
N ALA A 170 -11.56 -5.38 22.17
CA ALA A 170 -12.75 -6.19 22.49
C ALA A 170 -13.99 -5.36 22.87
N GLN A 171 -13.81 -4.17 23.46
CA GLN A 171 -14.91 -3.25 23.80
C GLN A 171 -15.60 -2.65 22.58
N SER A 172 -14.94 -2.68 21.42
CA SER A 172 -15.56 -2.31 20.14
C SER A 172 -16.63 -3.31 19.71
N GLY A 173 -16.70 -4.49 20.32
CA GLY A 173 -17.64 -5.53 19.94
C GLY A 173 -17.58 -5.82 18.43
N ARG A 174 -18.76 -5.81 17.78
CA ARG A 174 -18.89 -5.98 16.32
C ARG A 174 -18.83 -4.67 15.53
N TYR A 175 -18.50 -3.54 16.15
CA TYR A 175 -18.40 -2.28 15.43
C TYR A 175 -17.18 -2.32 14.51
N MET A 176 -17.44 -2.23 13.20
CA MET A 176 -16.41 -2.05 12.19
C MET A 176 -15.79 -0.66 12.32
N MET A 177 -14.52 -0.54 11.98
CA MET A 177 -13.90 0.76 11.76
C MET A 177 -14.54 1.50 10.57
N PRO A 178 -14.56 2.84 10.59
CA PRO A 178 -15.15 3.63 9.53
C PRO A 178 -14.37 3.48 8.21
N THR A 179 -15.11 3.42 7.11
CA THR A 179 -14.57 3.35 5.74
C THR A 179 -14.87 4.65 4.98
N GLY A 180 -14.06 4.94 3.96
CA GLY A 180 -14.29 6.08 3.06
C GLY A 180 -14.16 7.44 3.74
N LEU A 181 -13.17 7.59 4.64
CA LEU A 181 -12.92 8.87 5.31
C LEU A 181 -12.46 9.92 4.28
N ARG A 182 -13.31 10.92 4.02
CA ARG A 182 -13.07 12.03 3.09
C ARG A 182 -12.99 13.38 3.81
N GLY A 183 -12.36 14.37 3.17
CA GLY A 183 -12.25 15.72 3.73
C GLY A 183 -11.30 15.81 4.94
N LEU A 184 -10.36 14.88 5.05
CA LEU A 184 -9.41 14.81 6.16
C LEU A 184 -8.19 15.72 5.99
N GLU A 185 -8.10 16.52 4.93
CA GLU A 185 -6.95 17.38 4.67
C GLU A 185 -6.60 18.24 5.88
N ASN A 186 -5.32 18.16 6.27
CA ASN A 186 -4.77 18.80 7.47
C ASN A 186 -5.59 18.49 8.74
N LYS A 187 -5.98 17.22 8.94
CA LYS A 187 -6.64 16.75 10.16
C LYS A 187 -5.84 15.69 10.91
N THR A 188 -6.03 15.68 12.22
CA THR A 188 -5.74 14.54 13.08
C THR A 188 -7.05 13.86 13.45
N VAL A 189 -7.19 12.59 13.10
CA VAL A 189 -8.35 11.76 13.38
C VAL A 189 -7.98 10.70 14.41
N VAL A 190 -8.77 10.57 15.47
CA VAL A 190 -8.62 9.51 16.46
C VAL A 190 -9.92 8.73 16.52
N VAL A 191 -9.87 7.45 16.15
CA VAL A 191 -10.98 6.50 16.21
C VAL A 191 -10.71 5.53 17.36
N VAL A 192 -11.65 5.47 18.29
CA VAL A 192 -11.64 4.58 19.45
C VAL A 192 -13.00 3.88 19.54
N PRO A 193 -13.18 2.86 20.38
CA PRO A 193 -14.46 2.18 20.51
C PRO A 193 -15.61 3.18 20.75
N GLY A 194 -16.56 3.22 19.82
CA GLY A 194 -17.76 4.05 19.88
C GLY A 194 -17.57 5.56 19.63
N ARG A 195 -16.37 6.06 19.32
CA ARG A 195 -16.13 7.50 19.08
C ARG A 195 -15.09 7.78 18.01
N MET A 196 -15.26 8.92 17.36
CA MET A 196 -14.31 9.50 16.42
C MET A 196 -14.10 10.98 16.75
N TYR A 197 -12.85 11.40 16.85
CA TYR A 197 -12.45 12.79 17.04
C TYR A 197 -11.73 13.28 15.78
N VAL A 198 -12.09 14.47 15.31
CA VAL A 198 -11.44 15.12 14.16
C VAL A 198 -10.95 16.49 14.59
N LEU A 199 -9.64 16.69 14.52
CA LEU A 199 -8.95 17.89 14.99
C LEU A 199 -8.20 18.55 13.83
N PRO A 200 -8.09 19.89 13.80
CA PRO A 200 -7.17 20.56 12.89
C PRO A 200 -5.72 20.16 13.19
N LYS A 201 -4.96 19.83 12.16
CA LYS A 201 -3.51 19.63 12.25
C LYS A 201 -2.85 21.02 12.25
N ARG A 202 -1.99 21.27 13.24
CA ARG A 202 -1.24 22.53 13.38
C ARG A 202 0.11 22.44 12.69
#